data_AF-A0A429RPQ8-F1
#
_entry.id   AF-A0A429RPQ8-F1
#
_cell.length_a   1.000
_cell.length_b   1.000
_cell.length_c   1.000
_cell.angle_alpha   90.00
_cell.angle_beta   90.00
_cell.angle_gamma   90.00
#
_symmetry.space_group_name_H-M   'P 1'
#
loop_
_entity.id
_entity.type
_entity.pdbx_description
1 polymer ?
#
loop_
_entity_poly.entity_id
_entity_poly.type
_entity_poly.pdbx_seq_one_letter_code
_entity_poly.pdbx_strand_id
1 'polypeptide(L)'
;MELAYYSDYAVRLVNTEEPARNKDALTSVDAVRTLFGAGVQMARRVTDADVTRFRNVRGRLRAVFEAADGGDHTLAVDLLNSLLMEYPVSPQISGHKFLDDQGRPDWHMHLADHPSNASAGYAAIASMGLAFHLTEYGPDRLGLCQAPPCRNAYLDTSTNRSRRYCSDRCATRANVAAYRARKRLEAAGSGKSGRTAETAQDSRALSER
;
A
#
# COMPACT_ATOMS: atom_id res chain seq x y z
N MET A 1 -10.91 -10.28 -13.71
CA MET A 1 -11.19 -11.23 -12.61
C MET A 1 -11.57 -10.42 -11.38
N GLU A 2 -12.82 -10.49 -10.93
CA GLU A 2 -13.37 -9.70 -9.80
C GLU A 2 -12.54 -9.89 -8.51
N LEU A 3 -11.81 -10.99 -8.38
CA LEU A 3 -10.95 -11.27 -7.22
C LEU A 3 -9.78 -10.27 -7.04
N ALA A 4 -9.30 -9.65 -8.12
CA ALA A 4 -8.30 -8.58 -8.04
C ALA A 4 -8.86 -7.32 -7.33
N TYR A 5 -10.18 -7.11 -7.38
CA TYR A 5 -10.84 -6.03 -6.62
C TYR A 5 -10.70 -6.20 -5.11
N TYR A 6 -10.65 -7.45 -4.62
CA TYR A 6 -10.50 -7.72 -3.20
C TYR A 6 -9.10 -7.40 -2.66
N SER A 7 -8.08 -7.35 -3.52
CA SER A 7 -6.70 -7.04 -3.10
C SER A 7 -6.57 -5.64 -2.47
N ASP A 8 -7.42 -4.70 -2.86
CA ASP A 8 -7.44 -3.34 -2.31
C ASP A 8 -7.91 -3.29 -0.85
N TYR A 9 -8.65 -4.30 -0.35
CA TYR A 9 -9.10 -4.33 1.05
C TYR A 9 -7.93 -4.39 2.02
N ALA A 10 -6.90 -5.20 1.72
CA ALA A 10 -5.70 -5.27 2.54
C ALA A 10 -4.98 -3.91 2.58
N VAL A 11 -4.83 -3.28 1.41
CA VAL A 11 -4.18 -1.95 1.29
C VAL A 11 -4.96 -0.88 2.06
N ARG A 12 -6.29 -0.84 1.91
CA ARG A 12 -7.16 0.11 2.64
C ARG A 12 -6.98 -0.02 4.14
N LEU A 13 -7.02 -1.24 4.68
CA LEU A 13 -6.87 -1.47 6.12
C LEU A 13 -5.48 -1.10 6.61
N VAL A 14 -4.40 -1.56 5.96
CA VAL A 14 -3.01 -1.25 6.32
C VAL A 14 -2.73 0.25 6.31
N ASN A 15 -3.35 0.98 5.38
CA ASN A 15 -3.16 2.42 5.22
C ASN A 15 -4.04 3.29 6.13
N THR A 16 -4.83 2.68 7.02
CA THR A 16 -5.48 3.44 8.11
C THR A 16 -4.49 3.91 9.17
N GLU A 17 -3.26 3.39 9.16
CA GLU A 17 -2.19 3.76 10.08
C GLU A 17 -1.00 4.31 9.33
N GLU A 18 -0.45 5.42 9.83
CA GLU A 18 0.78 6.04 9.37
C GLU A 18 1.77 6.10 10.55
N PRO A 19 2.51 5.01 10.86
CA PRO A 19 3.33 4.92 12.07
C PRO A 19 4.39 6.02 12.17
N ALA A 20 5.07 6.32 11.06
CA ALA A 20 6.09 7.38 11.01
C ALA A 20 5.55 8.80 11.19
N ARG A 21 4.21 8.97 11.23
CA ARG A 21 3.54 10.23 11.55
C ARG A 21 2.75 10.18 12.87
N ASN A 22 2.83 9.08 13.62
CA ASN A 22 2.03 8.83 14.83
C ASN A 22 0.52 9.07 14.61
N LYS A 23 -0.03 8.56 13.51
CA LYS A 23 -1.43 8.76 13.14
C LYS A 23 -2.14 7.43 12.91
N ASP A 24 -3.28 7.25 13.58
CA ASP A 24 -4.20 6.12 13.40
C ASP A 24 -5.61 6.67 13.10
N ALA A 25 -6.13 6.34 11.92
CA ALA A 25 -7.47 6.75 11.48
C ALA A 25 -8.57 5.76 11.86
N LEU A 26 -8.21 4.55 12.31
CA LEU A 26 -9.16 3.50 12.64
C LEU A 26 -9.53 3.58 14.13
N THR A 27 -10.23 4.65 14.52
CA THR A 27 -10.52 5.00 15.92
C THR A 27 -11.98 4.83 16.32
N SER A 28 -12.87 4.53 15.37
CA SER A 28 -14.31 4.44 15.61
C SER A 28 -14.98 3.39 14.72
N VAL A 29 -16.21 3.01 15.10
CA VAL A 29 -17.09 2.16 14.29
C VAL A 29 -17.31 2.75 12.89
N ASP A 30 -17.51 4.06 12.78
CA ASP A 30 -17.74 4.71 11.48
C ASP A 30 -16.49 4.70 10.60
N ALA A 31 -15.30 4.79 11.19
CA ALA A 31 -14.04 4.58 10.47
C ALA A 31 -13.94 3.15 9.92
N VAL A 32 -14.32 2.13 10.71
CA VAL A 32 -14.37 0.74 10.25
C VAL A 32 -15.41 0.56 9.13
N ARG A 33 -16.61 1.15 9.27
CA ARG A 33 -17.67 1.06 8.24
C ARG A 33 -17.22 1.63 6.90
N THR A 34 -16.45 2.71 6.93
CA THR A 34 -15.94 3.37 5.71
C THR A 34 -15.00 2.45 4.92
N LEU A 35 -14.30 1.51 5.57
CA LEU A 35 -13.40 0.57 4.90
C LEU A 35 -14.09 -0.39 3.94
N PHE A 36 -15.36 -0.73 4.20
CA PHE A 36 -16.14 -1.63 3.35
C PHE A 36 -16.56 -0.97 2.03
N GLY A 37 -16.62 0.36 1.97
CA GLY A 37 -17.20 1.10 0.84
C GLY A 37 -18.72 1.21 0.90
N ALA A 38 -19.31 1.96 -0.04
CA ALA A 38 -20.73 2.26 -0.05
C ALA A 38 -21.58 1.02 -0.32
N GLY A 39 -22.66 0.83 0.45
CA GLY A 39 -23.71 -0.16 0.16
C GLY A 39 -23.39 -1.61 0.58
N VAL A 40 -22.27 -1.87 1.25
CA VAL A 40 -21.92 -3.21 1.72
C VAL A 40 -22.72 -3.56 2.99
N GLN A 41 -23.55 -4.60 2.91
CA GLN A 41 -24.40 -5.04 4.02
C GLN A 41 -23.61 -5.40 5.28
N MET A 42 -22.41 -5.98 5.09
CA MET A 42 -21.49 -6.32 6.17
C MET A 42 -21.15 -5.14 7.11
N ALA A 43 -21.09 -3.92 6.57
CA ALA A 43 -20.78 -2.72 7.35
C ALA A 43 -21.85 -2.45 8.44
N ARG A 44 -23.09 -2.93 8.25
CA ARG A 44 -24.18 -2.78 9.23
C ARG A 44 -23.95 -3.65 10.47
N ARG A 45 -23.14 -4.71 10.37
CA ARG A 45 -22.83 -5.65 11.47
C ARG A 45 -21.64 -5.19 12.33
N VAL A 46 -21.03 -4.05 12.03
CA VAL A 46 -19.86 -3.53 12.75
C VAL A 46 -20.26 -3.01 14.14
N THR A 47 -19.48 -3.39 15.14
CA THR A 47 -19.60 -3.06 16.56
C THR A 47 -18.31 -2.41 17.09
N ASP A 48 -18.34 -1.83 18.30
CA ASP A 48 -17.13 -1.22 18.91
C ASP A 48 -15.99 -2.22 19.08
N ALA A 49 -16.32 -3.48 19.40
CA ALA A 49 -15.33 -4.56 19.54
C ALA A 49 -14.59 -4.85 18.22
N ASP A 50 -15.19 -4.50 17.07
CA ASP A 50 -14.53 -4.68 15.78
C ASP A 50 -13.41 -3.68 15.55
N VAL A 51 -13.42 -2.49 16.17
CA VAL A 51 -12.31 -1.53 16.03
C VAL A 51 -10.98 -2.17 16.45
N THR A 52 -10.96 -2.83 17.61
CA THR A 52 -9.78 -3.54 18.11
C THR A 52 -9.41 -4.74 17.23
N ARG A 53 -10.40 -5.51 16.76
CA ARG A 53 -10.16 -6.67 15.88
C ARG A 53 -9.56 -6.25 14.53
N PHE A 54 -10.07 -5.19 13.91
CA PHE A 54 -9.52 -4.64 12.68
C PHE A 54 -8.09 -4.12 12.88
N ARG A 55 -7.79 -3.46 14.00
CA ARG A 55 -6.41 -3.04 14.32
C ARG A 55 -5.45 -4.23 14.45
N ASN A 56 -5.89 -5.34 15.03
CA ASN A 56 -5.08 -6.56 15.09
C ASN A 56 -4.81 -7.14 13.69
N VAL A 57 -5.85 -7.29 12.87
CA VAL A 57 -5.72 -7.76 11.48
C VAL A 57 -4.84 -6.81 10.66
N ARG A 58 -4.98 -5.49 10.86
CA ARG A 58 -4.15 -4.46 10.23
C ARG A 58 -2.67 -4.68 10.51
N GLY A 59 -2.29 -4.90 11.78
CA GLY A 59 -0.91 -5.13 12.17
C GLY A 59 -0.32 -6.37 11.48
N ARG A 60 -1.10 -7.46 11.41
CA ARG A 60 -0.68 -8.71 10.75
C ARG A 60 -0.53 -8.55 9.24
N LEU A 61 -1.48 -7.88 8.58
CA LEU A 61 -1.35 -7.55 7.16
C LEU A 61 -0.14 -6.63 6.91
N ARG A 62 0.08 -5.63 7.76
CA ARG A 62 1.27 -4.75 7.66
C ARG A 62 2.57 -5.56 7.75
N ALA A 63 2.65 -6.55 8.64
CA ALA A 63 3.81 -7.44 8.74
C ALA A 63 4.06 -8.22 7.44
N VAL A 64 3.02 -8.64 6.71
CA VAL A 64 3.16 -9.24 5.37
C VAL A 64 3.85 -8.28 4.40
N PHE A 65 3.40 -7.01 4.35
CA PHE A 65 4.01 -5.99 3.50
C PHE A 65 5.44 -5.64 3.93
N GLU A 66 5.72 -5.60 5.24
CA GLU A 66 7.07 -5.32 5.76
C GLU A 66 8.06 -6.45 5.43
N ALA A 67 7.64 -7.71 5.55
CA ALA A 67 8.44 -8.86 5.16
C ALA A 67 8.74 -8.85 3.65
N ALA A 68 7.71 -8.60 2.83
CA ALA A 68 7.86 -8.50 1.37
C ALA A 68 8.78 -7.35 0.95
N ASP A 69 8.55 -6.13 1.46
CA ASP A 69 9.36 -4.93 1.20
C ASP A 69 10.82 -5.11 1.66
N GLY A 70 11.04 -5.88 2.72
CA GLY A 70 12.36 -6.26 3.24
C GLY A 70 13.07 -7.39 2.47
N GLY A 71 12.39 -8.04 1.51
CA GLY A 71 12.92 -9.15 0.72
C GLY A 71 12.77 -10.54 1.36
N ASP A 72 12.14 -10.65 2.53
CA ASP A 72 11.83 -11.93 3.17
C ASP A 72 10.48 -12.46 2.65
N HIS A 73 10.51 -12.93 1.41
CA HIS A 73 9.32 -13.39 0.70
C HIS A 73 8.71 -14.65 1.31
N THR A 74 9.52 -15.53 1.91
CA THR A 74 9.03 -16.73 2.59
C THR A 74 8.24 -16.34 3.83
N LEU A 75 8.76 -15.44 4.67
CA LEU A 75 8.04 -14.93 5.82
C LEU A 75 6.73 -14.23 5.42
N ALA A 76 6.74 -13.43 4.34
CA ALA A 76 5.53 -12.79 3.85
C ALA A 76 4.44 -13.81 3.49
N VAL A 77 4.80 -14.90 2.81
CA VAL A 77 3.88 -16.00 2.47
C VAL A 77 3.39 -16.73 3.73
N ASP A 78 4.25 -17.02 4.70
CA ASP A 78 3.88 -17.70 5.93
C ASP A 78 2.91 -16.88 6.79
N LEU A 79 3.15 -15.56 6.89
CA LEU A 79 2.26 -14.61 7.58
C LEU A 79 0.89 -14.54 6.88
N LEU A 80 0.88 -14.52 5.55
CA LEU A 80 -0.37 -14.50 4.79
C LEU A 80 -1.13 -15.82 4.90
N ASN A 81 -0.44 -16.96 4.83
CA ASN A 81 -1.04 -18.28 5.05
C ASN A 81 -1.66 -18.39 6.44
N SER A 82 -1.00 -17.84 7.46
CA SER A 82 -1.55 -17.80 8.82
C SER A 82 -2.88 -17.04 8.88
N LEU A 83 -3.02 -15.94 8.13
CA LEU A 83 -4.29 -15.20 8.02
C LEU A 83 -5.34 -15.99 7.23
N LEU A 84 -4.97 -16.64 6.13
CA LEU A 84 -5.89 -17.46 5.32
C LEU A 84 -6.46 -18.64 6.10
N MET A 85 -5.66 -19.29 6.94
CA MET A 85 -6.08 -20.40 7.78
C MET A 85 -7.01 -19.95 8.91
N GLU A 86 -6.78 -18.76 9.48
CA GLU A 86 -7.61 -18.21 10.56
C GLU A 86 -8.94 -17.63 10.05
N TYR A 87 -8.93 -17.07 8.85
CA TYR A 87 -10.08 -16.43 8.21
C TYR A 87 -10.45 -17.15 6.89
N PRO A 88 -10.95 -18.40 6.97
CA PRO A 88 -11.29 -19.16 5.78
C PRO A 88 -12.45 -18.50 5.02
N VAL A 89 -12.38 -18.56 3.70
CA VAL A 89 -13.46 -18.12 2.81
C VAL A 89 -14.30 -19.30 2.36
N SER A 90 -15.58 -19.03 2.08
CA SER A 90 -16.47 -20.00 1.40
C SER A 90 -16.78 -19.48 -0.01
N PRO A 91 -16.19 -20.04 -1.08
CA PRO A 91 -16.48 -19.60 -2.44
C PRO A 91 -17.94 -19.91 -2.81
N GLN A 92 -18.60 -18.97 -3.49
CA GLN A 92 -19.97 -19.10 -3.97
C GLN A 92 -20.10 -18.54 -5.38
N ILE A 93 -20.82 -19.24 -6.26
CA ILE A 93 -21.13 -18.74 -7.60
C ILE A 93 -22.35 -17.80 -7.52
N SER A 94 -22.22 -16.61 -8.10
CA SER A 94 -23.30 -15.64 -8.27
C SER A 94 -23.35 -15.19 -9.73
N GLY A 95 -24.52 -14.77 -10.22
CA GLY A 95 -24.66 -14.21 -11.57
C GLY A 95 -26.00 -13.56 -11.85
N HIS A 96 -26.85 -13.41 -10.82
CA HIS A 96 -28.23 -12.94 -10.99
C HIS A 96 -28.37 -11.42 -11.09
N LYS A 97 -27.28 -10.64 -10.98
CA LYS A 97 -27.32 -9.17 -10.93
C LYS A 97 -26.92 -8.46 -12.22
N PHE A 98 -26.10 -9.10 -13.05
CA PHE A 98 -25.56 -8.50 -14.28
C PHE A 98 -25.65 -9.51 -15.41
N LEU A 99 -25.82 -8.99 -16.63
CA LEU A 99 -25.81 -9.79 -17.85
C LEU A 99 -24.48 -9.58 -18.58
N ASP A 100 -24.00 -10.63 -19.24
CA ASP A 100 -22.90 -10.53 -20.19
C ASP A 100 -23.33 -9.81 -21.47
N ASP A 101 -22.37 -9.55 -22.37
CA ASP A 101 -22.61 -8.89 -23.67
C ASP A 101 -23.61 -9.65 -24.56
N GLN A 102 -23.96 -10.88 -24.21
CA GLN A 102 -24.89 -11.77 -24.92
C GLN A 102 -26.24 -11.90 -24.20
N GLY A 103 -26.47 -11.11 -23.14
CA GLY A 103 -27.73 -11.09 -22.39
C GLY A 103 -27.93 -12.27 -21.44
N ARG A 104 -26.88 -13.04 -21.13
CA ARG A 104 -26.94 -14.18 -20.17
C ARG A 104 -26.47 -13.75 -18.79
N PRO A 105 -26.89 -14.42 -17.71
CA PRO A 105 -26.34 -14.19 -16.37
C PRO A 105 -24.81 -14.25 -16.39
N ASP A 106 -24.16 -13.17 -15.94
CA ASP A 106 -22.71 -13.11 -15.83
C ASP A 106 -22.29 -13.89 -14.58
N TRP A 107 -21.98 -15.18 -14.75
CA TRP A 107 -21.57 -16.04 -13.64
C TRP A 107 -20.13 -15.74 -13.19
N HIS A 108 -19.97 -15.39 -11.93
CA HIS A 108 -18.68 -15.10 -11.34
C HIS A 108 -18.59 -15.60 -9.89
N MET A 109 -17.36 -15.74 -9.40
CA MET A 109 -17.09 -16.24 -8.05
C MET A 109 -17.14 -15.11 -7.03
N HIS A 110 -17.98 -15.25 -6.02
CA HIS A 110 -18.03 -14.43 -4.81
C HIS A 110 -17.41 -15.17 -3.63
N LEU A 111 -16.93 -14.39 -2.65
CA LEU A 111 -16.66 -14.90 -1.31
C LEU A 111 -17.95 -14.76 -0.50
N ALA A 112 -18.51 -15.88 -0.05
CA ALA A 112 -19.83 -15.91 0.59
C ALA A 112 -19.86 -15.07 1.88
N ASP A 113 -20.98 -14.37 2.08
CA ASP A 113 -21.26 -13.54 3.27
C ASP A 113 -21.80 -14.41 4.43
N HIS A 114 -20.97 -15.31 4.94
CA HIS A 114 -21.27 -16.07 6.17
C HIS A 114 -20.22 -15.92 7.28
N PRO A 115 -19.52 -14.78 7.43
CA PRO A 115 -18.58 -14.64 8.54
C PRO A 115 -19.33 -14.49 9.86
N SER A 116 -18.71 -14.99 10.93
CA SER A 116 -19.24 -14.87 12.31
C SER A 116 -19.41 -13.41 12.75
N ASN A 117 -18.55 -12.51 12.26
CA ASN A 117 -18.61 -11.07 12.50
C ASN A 117 -17.99 -10.27 11.34
N ALA A 118 -18.16 -8.94 11.36
CA ALA A 118 -17.69 -8.05 10.30
C ALA A 118 -16.17 -8.07 10.11
N SER A 119 -15.40 -8.18 11.20
CA SER A 119 -13.94 -8.28 11.14
C SER A 119 -13.45 -9.55 10.46
N ALA A 120 -14.04 -10.70 10.80
CA ALA A 120 -13.69 -11.98 10.18
C ALA A 120 -13.99 -11.96 8.68
N GLY A 121 -15.13 -11.39 8.27
CA GLY A 121 -15.47 -11.24 6.85
C GLY A 121 -14.48 -10.36 6.09
N TYR A 122 -14.16 -9.18 6.65
CA TYR A 122 -13.19 -8.28 6.04
C TYR A 122 -11.80 -8.91 5.95
N ALA A 123 -11.34 -9.56 7.02
CA ALA A 123 -10.05 -10.22 7.07
C ALA A 123 -9.95 -11.36 6.04
N ALA A 124 -11.00 -12.16 5.88
CA ALA A 124 -11.06 -13.22 4.90
C ALA A 124 -10.95 -12.67 3.46
N ILE A 125 -11.72 -11.62 3.14
CA ILE A 125 -11.69 -10.95 1.83
C ILE A 125 -10.32 -10.32 1.56
N ALA A 126 -9.78 -9.57 2.53
CA ALA A 126 -8.49 -8.90 2.40
C ALA A 126 -7.35 -9.90 2.21
N SER A 127 -7.34 -10.98 2.99
CA SER A 127 -6.30 -12.02 2.91
C SER A 127 -6.38 -12.78 1.59
N MET A 128 -7.59 -13.17 1.17
CA MET A 128 -7.80 -13.86 -0.11
C MET A 128 -7.43 -12.97 -1.30
N GLY A 129 -7.84 -11.70 -1.30
CA GLY A 129 -7.47 -10.74 -2.33
C GLY A 129 -5.94 -10.52 -2.42
N LEU A 130 -5.27 -10.43 -1.27
CA LEU A 130 -3.82 -10.32 -1.22
C LEU A 130 -3.12 -11.60 -1.71
N ALA A 131 -3.67 -12.77 -1.40
CA ALA A 131 -3.16 -14.06 -1.87
C ALA A 131 -3.25 -14.18 -3.39
N PHE A 132 -4.38 -13.80 -4.00
CA PHE A 132 -4.50 -13.75 -5.45
C PHE A 132 -3.44 -12.83 -6.07
N HIS A 133 -3.28 -11.61 -5.55
CA HIS A 133 -2.26 -10.70 -6.04
C HIS A 133 -0.84 -11.29 -5.90
N LEU A 134 -0.50 -11.86 -4.74
CA LEU A 134 0.80 -12.45 -4.50
C LEU A 134 1.08 -13.62 -5.45
N THR A 135 0.11 -14.51 -5.68
CA THR A 135 0.28 -15.66 -6.58
C THR A 135 0.30 -15.28 -8.06
N GLU A 136 -0.35 -14.18 -8.45
CA GLU A 136 -0.36 -13.70 -9.84
C GLU A 136 0.91 -12.91 -10.18
N TYR A 137 1.36 -12.02 -9.28
CA TYR A 137 2.43 -11.06 -9.59
C TYR A 137 3.75 -11.31 -8.85
N GLY A 138 3.73 -12.08 -7.77
CA GLY A 138 4.87 -12.36 -6.91
C GLY A 138 4.89 -11.53 -5.61
N PRO A 139 5.56 -12.02 -4.56
CA PRO A 139 5.66 -11.31 -3.27
C PRO A 139 6.43 -9.99 -3.36
N ASP A 140 7.34 -9.85 -4.32
CA ASP A 140 8.11 -8.62 -4.59
C ASP A 140 7.24 -7.45 -5.11
N ARG A 141 5.94 -7.68 -5.27
CA ARG A 141 4.94 -6.69 -5.72
C ARG A 141 4.13 -6.09 -4.60
N LEU A 142 4.33 -6.58 -3.38
CA LEU A 142 3.80 -6.00 -2.16
C LEU A 142 4.87 -5.06 -1.62
N GLY A 143 4.60 -3.75 -1.65
CA GLY A 143 5.60 -2.75 -1.29
C GLY A 143 5.09 -1.72 -0.30
N LEU A 144 6.02 -1.06 0.38
CA LEU A 144 5.75 0.12 1.20
C LEU A 144 6.28 1.38 0.51
N CYS A 145 5.51 2.46 0.58
CA CYS A 145 5.83 3.71 -0.10
C CYS A 145 7.25 4.20 0.23
N GLN A 146 8.03 4.54 -0.80
CA GLN A 146 9.41 5.01 -0.64
C GLN A 146 9.53 6.53 -0.42
N ALA A 147 8.43 7.27 -0.31
CA ALA A 147 8.44 8.73 -0.17
C ALA A 147 8.38 9.16 1.31
N PRO A 148 9.51 9.52 1.97
CA PRO A 148 9.51 9.75 3.41
C PRO A 148 8.59 10.92 3.82
N PRO A 149 7.96 10.86 5.01
CA PRO A 149 7.96 9.74 5.97
C PRO A 149 6.85 8.70 5.68
N CYS A 150 6.23 8.69 4.48
CA CYS A 150 5.13 7.78 4.18
C CYS A 150 5.63 6.33 4.09
N ARG A 151 4.92 5.39 4.73
CA ARG A 151 5.11 3.93 4.61
C ARG A 151 3.77 3.23 4.38
N ASN A 152 2.94 3.81 3.52
CA ASN A 152 1.68 3.22 3.10
C ASN A 152 1.96 2.04 2.17
N ALA A 153 1.22 0.96 2.35
CA ALA A 153 1.24 -0.20 1.48
C ALA A 153 0.71 0.14 0.08
N TYR A 154 1.23 -0.58 -0.90
CA TYR A 154 0.74 -0.60 -2.28
C TYR A 154 0.94 -1.98 -2.90
N LEU A 155 0.16 -2.23 -3.95
CA LEU A 155 0.29 -3.38 -4.82
C LEU A 155 0.80 -2.92 -6.19
N ASP A 156 1.82 -3.59 -6.70
CA ASP A 156 2.46 -3.26 -7.97
C ASP A 156 2.00 -4.17 -9.10
N THR A 157 1.08 -3.65 -9.90
CA THR A 157 0.59 -4.30 -11.13
C THR A 157 1.31 -3.79 -12.38
N SER A 158 2.39 -3.00 -12.25
CA SER A 158 3.12 -2.48 -13.40
C SER A 158 3.86 -3.60 -14.14
N THR A 159 3.95 -3.48 -15.47
CA THR A 159 4.62 -4.48 -16.32
C THR A 159 6.10 -4.68 -15.93
N ASN A 160 6.79 -3.60 -15.52
CA ASN A 160 8.25 -3.57 -15.34
C ASN A 160 8.70 -3.36 -13.88
N ARG A 161 7.87 -3.69 -12.90
CA ARG A 161 8.19 -3.56 -11.46
C ARG A 161 8.62 -2.17 -11.03
N SER A 162 8.00 -1.15 -11.63
CA SER A 162 8.46 0.23 -11.48
C SER A 162 7.73 1.04 -10.41
N ARG A 163 6.65 0.50 -9.83
CA ARG A 163 5.90 1.22 -8.79
C ARG A 163 6.72 1.25 -7.50
N ARG A 164 7.05 2.47 -7.05
CA ARG A 164 7.80 2.75 -5.81
C ARG A 164 7.00 3.53 -4.77
N TYR A 165 5.82 4.02 -5.16
CA TYR A 165 5.05 4.97 -4.36
C TYR A 165 3.58 4.53 -4.29
N CYS A 166 2.95 4.77 -3.14
CA CYS A 166 1.56 4.40 -2.94
C CYS A 166 0.58 5.21 -3.80
N SER A 167 0.96 6.42 -4.22
CA SER A 167 0.13 7.31 -5.03
C SER A 167 0.94 8.32 -5.85
N ASP A 168 0.32 8.90 -6.86
CA ASP A 168 0.91 9.97 -7.69
C ASP A 168 1.33 11.19 -6.86
N ARG A 169 0.59 11.49 -5.79
CA ARG A 169 0.94 12.56 -4.85
C ARG A 169 2.27 12.27 -4.16
N CYS A 170 2.50 11.04 -3.71
CA CYS A 170 3.76 10.64 -3.11
C CYS A 170 4.90 10.62 -4.14
N ALA A 171 4.64 10.13 -5.36
CA ALA A 171 5.61 10.15 -6.45
C ALA A 171 6.05 11.58 -6.81
N THR A 172 5.08 12.48 -7.01
CA THR A 172 5.32 13.89 -7.30
C THR A 172 6.14 14.56 -6.20
N ARG A 173 5.77 14.35 -4.93
CA ARG A 173 6.50 14.90 -3.78
C ARG A 173 7.95 14.43 -3.76
N ALA A 174 8.20 13.14 -3.98
CA ALA A 174 9.55 12.58 -4.02
C ALA A 174 10.37 13.16 -5.19
N ASN A 175 9.79 13.25 -6.39
CA ASN A 175 10.45 13.80 -7.57
C ASN A 175 10.84 15.27 -7.40
N VAL A 176 9.94 16.08 -6.84
CA VAL A 176 10.21 17.51 -6.54
C VAL A 176 11.32 17.65 -5.50
N ALA A 177 11.30 16.84 -4.44
CA ALA A 177 12.35 16.86 -3.41
C ALA A 177 13.73 16.50 -4.01
N ALA A 178 13.79 15.45 -4.84
CA ALA A 178 15.01 15.04 -5.53
C ALA A 178 15.51 16.12 -6.50
N TYR A 179 14.61 16.75 -7.27
CA TYR A 179 14.95 17.86 -8.16
C TYR A 179 15.57 19.04 -7.39
N ARG A 180 14.93 19.45 -6.28
CA ARG A 180 15.43 20.53 -5.43
C ARG A 180 16.79 20.20 -4.80
N ALA A 181 17.02 18.94 -4.42
CA ALA A 181 18.31 18.50 -3.90
C ALA A 181 19.42 18.62 -4.97
N ARG A 182 19.16 18.20 -6.20
CA ARG A 182 20.11 18.37 -7.33
C ARG A 182 20.42 19.85 -7.58
N LYS A 183 19.40 20.70 -7.61
CA LYS A 183 19.58 22.16 -7.81
C LYS A 183 20.43 22.82 -6.72
N ARG A 184 20.30 22.39 -5.46
CA ARG A 184 21.16 22.88 -4.36
C ARG A 184 22.61 22.41 -4.51
N LEU A 185 22.83 21.17 -4.95
CA LEU A 185 24.18 20.65 -5.21
C LEU A 185 24.85 21.38 -6.38
N GLU A 186 24.11 21.65 -7.45
CA GLU A 186 24.59 22.45 -8.60
C GLU A 186 24.98 23.87 -8.16
N ALA A 187 24.14 24.54 -7.37
CA ALA A 187 24.42 25.88 -6.84
C ALA A 187 25.60 25.90 -5.86
N ALA A 188 25.76 24.86 -5.04
CA ALA A 188 26.90 24.73 -4.13
C ALA A 188 28.21 24.42 -4.87
N GLY A 189 28.14 23.69 -5.99
CA GLY A 189 29.28 23.40 -6.87
C GLY A 189 29.76 24.63 -7.64
N SER A 190 28.84 25.44 -8.18
CA SER A 190 29.19 26.68 -8.88
C SER A 190 29.77 27.75 -7.94
N GLY A 191 29.32 27.81 -6.69
CA GLY A 191 29.92 28.69 -5.66
C GLY A 191 31.36 28.32 -5.28
N LYS A 192 31.76 27.05 -5.43
CA LYS A 192 33.14 26.60 -5.19
C LYS A 192 34.08 26.89 -6.37
N SER A 193 33.60 26.79 -7.61
CA SER A 193 34.42 27.12 -8.79
C SER A 193 34.69 28.63 -8.92
N GLY A 194 33.77 29.47 -8.45
CA GLY A 194 33.95 30.93 -8.41
C GLY A 194 35.07 31.36 -7.45
N ARG A 195 35.13 30.79 -6.24
CA ARG A 195 36.16 31.14 -5.24
C ARG A 195 37.57 30.73 -5.66
N THR A 196 37.75 29.60 -6.34
CA THR A 196 39.07 29.18 -6.85
C THR A 196 39.60 30.08 -7.97
N ALA A 197 38.73 30.74 -8.72
CA ALA A 197 39.14 31.69 -9.77
C ALA A 197 39.64 33.01 -9.18
N GLU A 198 39.02 33.51 -8.11
CA GLU A 198 39.44 34.73 -7.39
C GLU A 198 40.80 34.55 -6.71
N THR A 199 41.08 33.41 -6.07
CA THR A 199 42.36 33.20 -5.36
C THR A 199 43.57 33.06 -6.32
N ALA A 200 43.33 32.60 -7.55
CA ALA A 200 44.37 32.48 -8.58
C ALA A 200 44.75 33.82 -9.21
N GLN A 201 43.86 34.82 -9.20
CA GLN A 201 44.16 36.18 -9.69
C GLN A 201 44.98 36.98 -8.66
N ASP A 202 44.70 36.84 -7.37
CA ASP A 202 45.41 37.57 -6.31
C ASP A 202 46.88 37.14 -6.15
N SER A 203 47.19 35.87 -6.44
CA SER A 203 48.56 35.33 -6.32
C SER A 203 49.51 35.81 -7.42
N ARG A 204 49.00 36.33 -8.55
CA ARG A 204 49.82 36.87 -9.66
C ARG A 204 50.22 38.34 -9.46
N ALA A 205 49.53 39.08 -8.61
CA ALA A 205 49.78 40.51 -8.40
C ALA A 205 50.92 40.82 -7.40
N LEU A 206 51.46 39.81 -6.70
CA LEU A 206 52.45 40.00 -5.62
C LEU A 206 53.91 39.69 -6.01
N SER A 207 54.21 39.39 -7.29
CA SER A 207 55.56 38.94 -7.70
C SER A 207 56.40 39.95 -8.50
N GLU A 208 56.02 41.23 -8.56
CA GLU A 208 56.83 42.28 -9.20
C GLU A 208 57.22 43.37 -8.20
N ARG A 209 58.32 43.16 -7.48
CA ARG A 209 59.15 44.21 -6.85
C ARG A 209 60.60 43.78 -6.80
#